data_AF-A0A2E3XNC1-F1
#
_entry.id   AF-A0A2E3XNC1-F1
#
_cell.length_a   1.000
_cell.length_b   1.000
_cell.length_c   1.000
_cell.angle_alpha   90.00
_cell.angle_beta   90.00
_cell.angle_gamma   90.00
#
_symmetry.space_group_name_H-M   'P 1'
#
loop_
_entity.id
_entity.type
_entity.pdbx_description
1 polymer ?
#
loop_
_entity_poly.entity_id
_entity_poly.type
_entity_poly.pdbx_seq_one_letter_code
_entity_poly.pdbx_strand_id
1 'polypeptide(L)'
;MKKVISFLIIFSVFQIEAASFPSEEFMSLNEQNEKIEEVAKSLRREHWINGYEDVESSEEYVTESWLNDYVRRDHLFEMNLYDDEVEELYECISKNNCELYYVSVSSDYMGGYGVEGNFILLYTQTKKYYKISHVVYAE
;
A
#
# COMPACT_ATOMS: atom_id res chain seq x y z
N MET A 1 -79.46 -9.54 -8.60
CA MET A 1 -78.27 -9.42 -7.73
C MET A 1 -77.02 -9.60 -8.58
N LYS A 2 -76.25 -8.53 -8.83
CA LYS A 2 -74.87 -8.63 -9.31
C LYS A 2 -74.08 -7.51 -8.65
N LYS A 3 -73.33 -7.89 -7.61
CA LYS A 3 -72.28 -7.06 -7.00
C LYS A 3 -71.07 -7.18 -7.93
N VAL A 4 -70.54 -6.07 -8.43
CA VAL A 4 -69.19 -6.06 -9.00
C VAL A 4 -68.40 -5.00 -8.26
N ILE A 5 -67.30 -5.51 -7.73
CA ILE A 5 -66.40 -4.99 -6.70
C ILE A 5 -65.67 -3.75 -7.22
N SER A 6 -65.68 -2.71 -6.39
CA SER A 6 -64.89 -1.49 -6.56
C SER A 6 -63.40 -1.83 -6.39
N PHE A 7 -62.58 -1.59 -7.41
CA PHE A 7 -61.14 -1.79 -7.37
C PHE A 7 -60.48 -0.46 -6.94
N LEU A 8 -60.05 -0.40 -5.68
CA LEU A 8 -59.36 0.74 -5.10
C LEU A 8 -57.86 0.55 -5.36
N ILE A 9 -57.32 1.26 -6.35
CA ILE A 9 -55.89 1.23 -6.68
C ILE A 9 -55.15 2.07 -5.64
N ILE A 10 -54.48 1.38 -4.70
CA ILE A 10 -53.59 2.01 -3.72
C ILE A 10 -52.30 2.37 -4.47
N PHE A 11 -52.10 3.66 -4.73
CA PHE A 11 -50.84 4.22 -5.21
C PHE A 11 -49.82 4.16 -4.07
N SER A 12 -49.01 3.10 -4.02
CA SER A 12 -47.85 3.01 -3.14
C SER A 12 -46.76 3.94 -3.69
N VAL A 13 -46.59 5.09 -3.03
CA VAL A 13 -45.47 6.01 -3.23
C VAL A 13 -44.22 5.32 -2.70
N PHE A 14 -43.46 4.67 -3.59
CA PHE A 14 -42.08 4.31 -3.27
C PHE A 14 -41.27 5.61 -3.26
N GLN A 15 -40.98 6.10 -2.07
CA GLN A 15 -39.91 7.10 -1.90
C GLN A 15 -38.61 6.38 -2.24
N ILE A 16 -38.06 6.70 -3.41
CA ILE A 16 -36.69 6.36 -3.77
C ILE A 16 -35.83 7.25 -2.89
N GLU A 17 -35.48 6.75 -1.71
CA GLU A 17 -34.37 7.30 -0.95
C GLU A 17 -33.13 7.12 -1.83
N ALA A 18 -32.67 8.22 -2.42
CA ALA A 18 -31.37 8.28 -3.04
C ALA A 18 -30.34 7.99 -1.93
N ALA A 19 -29.95 6.73 -1.79
CA ALA A 19 -28.79 6.36 -1.02
C ALA A 19 -27.61 7.10 -1.63
N SER A 20 -27.18 8.18 -0.96
CA SER A 20 -25.90 8.81 -1.22
C SER A 20 -24.84 7.78 -0.86
N PHE A 21 -24.46 6.95 -1.83
CA PHE A 21 -23.25 6.15 -1.73
C PHE A 21 -22.11 7.13 -1.42
N PRO A 22 -21.35 6.93 -0.34
CA PRO A 22 -20.11 7.68 -0.16
C PRO A 22 -19.29 7.45 -1.42
N SER A 23 -18.96 8.51 -2.16
CA SER A 23 -17.89 8.38 -3.15
C SER A 23 -16.66 7.96 -2.36
N GLU A 24 -16.15 6.75 -2.60
CA GLU A 24 -14.88 6.32 -2.01
C GLU A 24 -13.79 7.27 -2.54
N GLU A 25 -13.48 8.27 -1.74
CA GLU A 25 -12.49 9.28 -2.06
C GLU A 25 -11.10 8.64 -1.96
N PHE A 26 -10.39 8.61 -3.08
CA PHE A 26 -8.98 8.21 -3.13
C PHE A 26 -8.16 9.12 -2.21
N MET A 27 -7.16 8.56 -1.55
CA MET A 27 -6.20 9.34 -0.77
C MET A 27 -5.56 10.44 -1.64
N SER A 28 -5.57 11.67 -1.14
CA SER A 28 -4.77 12.77 -1.68
C SER A 28 -3.28 12.49 -1.55
N LEU A 29 -2.45 13.15 -2.36
CA LEU A 29 -0.99 13.01 -2.28
C LEU A 29 -0.44 13.32 -0.87
N ASN A 30 -1.04 14.28 -0.16
CA ASN A 30 -0.64 14.60 1.21
C ASN A 30 -0.97 13.45 2.17
N GLU A 31 -2.17 12.87 2.09
CA GLU A 31 -2.52 11.68 2.90
C GLU A 31 -1.61 10.50 2.58
N GLN A 32 -1.21 10.32 1.32
CA GLN A 32 -0.27 9.26 0.92
C GLN A 32 1.10 9.50 1.55
N ASN A 33 1.65 10.71 1.44
CA ASN A 33 2.94 11.06 2.03
C ASN A 33 2.95 10.92 3.56
N GLU A 34 1.90 11.40 4.24
CA GLU A 34 1.74 11.21 5.69
C GLU A 34 1.71 9.71 6.05
N LYS A 35 1.01 8.90 5.26
CA LYS A 35 0.95 7.44 5.48
C LYS A 35 2.31 6.78 5.31
N ILE A 36 3.08 7.15 4.30
CA ILE A 36 4.41 6.59 4.05
C ILE A 36 5.39 7.02 5.15
N GLU A 37 5.33 8.27 5.61
CA GLU A 37 6.14 8.74 6.74
C GLU A 37 5.82 7.97 8.04
N GLU A 38 4.54 7.66 8.29
CA GLU A 38 4.13 6.79 9.40
C GLU A 38 4.73 5.38 9.28
N VAL A 39 4.70 4.80 8.08
CA VAL A 39 5.26 3.47 7.82
C VAL A 39 6.78 3.48 8.04
N ALA A 40 7.50 4.45 7.48
CA ALA A 40 8.94 4.58 7.66
C ALA A 40 9.34 4.77 9.14
N LYS A 41 8.60 5.59 9.88
CA LYS A 41 8.77 5.72 11.35
C LYS A 41 8.55 4.38 12.07
N SER A 42 7.54 3.61 11.65
CA SER A 42 7.25 2.29 12.24
C SER A 42 8.38 1.30 11.98
N LEU A 43 8.90 1.25 10.75
CA LEU A 43 10.01 0.35 10.39
C LEU A 43 11.29 0.71 11.16
N ARG A 44 11.65 2.00 11.24
CA ARG A 44 12.78 2.42 12.09
C ARG A 44 12.58 2.03 13.54
N ARG A 45 11.37 2.21 14.08
CA ARG A 45 11.05 1.85 15.46
C ARG A 45 11.25 0.36 15.71
N GLU A 46 10.95 -0.51 14.74
CA GLU A 46 11.19 -1.95 14.83
C GLU A 46 12.68 -2.26 15.05
N HIS A 47 13.56 -1.68 14.23
CA HIS A 47 15.01 -1.81 14.36
C HIS A 47 15.51 -1.30 15.72
N TRP A 48 15.04 -0.12 16.15
CA TRP A 48 15.39 0.44 17.47
C TRP A 48 14.98 -0.48 18.63
N ILE A 49 13.79 -1.08 18.58
CA ILE A 49 13.32 -2.01 19.62
C ILE A 49 14.15 -3.30 19.63
N ASN A 50 14.67 -3.73 18.48
CA ASN A 50 15.57 -4.87 18.34
C ASN A 50 17.01 -4.56 18.79
N GLY A 51 17.28 -3.34 19.26
CA GLY A 51 18.58 -2.93 19.78
C GLY A 51 19.59 -2.57 18.70
N TYR A 52 19.12 -2.24 17.49
CA TYR A 52 19.97 -1.71 16.44
C TYR A 52 20.27 -0.23 16.69
N GLU A 53 21.42 0.22 16.22
CA GLU A 53 21.94 1.57 16.39
C GLU A 53 21.93 2.32 15.04
N ASP A 54 22.04 3.65 15.10
CA ASP A 54 22.13 4.54 13.93
C ASP A 54 21.07 4.27 12.83
N VAL A 55 19.84 4.02 13.28
CA VAL A 55 18.74 3.63 12.37
C VAL A 55 18.22 4.85 11.59
N GLU A 56 18.39 4.80 10.27
CA GLU A 56 17.93 5.81 9.32
C GLU A 56 16.97 5.20 8.29
N SER A 57 16.14 6.05 7.67
CA SER A 57 15.26 5.62 6.59
C SER A 57 15.16 6.66 5.49
N SER A 58 14.98 6.19 4.26
CA SER A 58 14.63 7.01 3.09
C SER A 58 13.37 6.48 2.42
N GLU A 59 12.64 7.38 1.77
CA GLU A 59 11.35 7.11 1.13
C GLU A 59 11.43 7.56 -0.32
N GLU A 60 10.98 6.73 -1.25
CA GLU A 60 10.96 7.04 -2.68
C GLU A 60 9.66 6.55 -3.32
N TYR A 61 9.08 7.36 -4.20
CA TYR A 61 7.95 6.93 -5.03
C TYR A 61 8.45 6.06 -6.18
N VAL A 62 7.84 4.89 -6.37
CA VAL A 62 8.32 3.90 -7.33
C VAL A 62 7.58 4.03 -8.66
N THR A 63 8.30 4.50 -9.66
CA THR A 63 7.85 4.45 -11.06
C THR A 63 8.17 3.10 -11.70
N GLU A 64 7.50 2.76 -12.79
CA GLU A 64 7.81 1.54 -13.56
C GLU A 64 9.28 1.49 -14.00
N SER A 65 9.85 2.62 -14.44
CA SER A 65 11.28 2.68 -14.79
C SER A 65 12.19 2.42 -13.60
N TRP A 66 11.85 2.98 -12.43
CA TRP A 66 12.61 2.74 -11.21
C TRP A 66 12.57 1.26 -10.83
N LEU A 67 11.38 0.64 -10.87
CA LEU A 67 11.21 -0.78 -10.52
C LEU A 67 11.98 -1.69 -11.47
N ASN A 68 11.94 -1.42 -12.77
CA ASN A 68 12.72 -2.14 -13.78
C ASN A 68 14.22 -2.09 -13.47
N ASP A 69 14.75 -0.91 -13.11
CA ASP A 69 16.16 -0.74 -12.77
C ASP A 69 16.53 -1.37 -11.43
N TYR A 70 15.61 -1.42 -10.48
CA TYR A 70 15.78 -2.12 -9.20
C TYR A 70 15.83 -3.64 -9.41
N VAL A 71 14.82 -4.23 -10.05
CA VAL A 71 14.71 -5.67 -10.29
C VAL A 71 15.86 -6.19 -11.16
N ARG A 72 16.34 -5.40 -12.14
CA ARG A 72 17.53 -5.79 -12.93
C ARG A 72 18.78 -5.97 -12.07
N ARG A 73 18.88 -5.26 -10.94
CA ARG A 73 19.99 -5.34 -9.98
C ARG A 73 19.72 -6.31 -8.83
N ASP A 74 18.55 -6.94 -8.78
CA ASP A 74 18.11 -7.75 -7.65
C ASP A 74 19.09 -8.88 -7.29
N HIS A 75 19.67 -9.51 -8.32
CA HIS A 75 20.72 -10.53 -8.18
C HIS A 75 22.02 -10.07 -7.47
N LEU A 76 22.16 -8.77 -7.18
CA LEU A 76 23.29 -8.20 -6.44
C LEU A 76 22.98 -7.99 -4.96
N PHE A 77 21.74 -8.22 -4.53
CA PHE A 77 21.31 -8.08 -3.15
C PHE A 77 21.56 -9.36 -2.36
N GLU A 78 21.61 -9.22 -1.03
CA GLU A 78 21.75 -10.39 -0.13
C GLU A 78 20.56 -11.33 -0.22
N MET A 79 19.35 -10.77 -0.40
CA MET A 79 18.13 -11.52 -0.62
C MET A 79 17.38 -10.94 -1.81
N ASN A 80 17.29 -11.75 -2.86
CA ASN A 80 16.47 -11.46 -4.02
C ASN A 80 14.98 -11.46 -3.64
N LEU A 81 14.19 -10.69 -4.38
CA LEU A 81 12.75 -10.82 -4.37
C LEU A 81 12.34 -12.16 -5.00
N TYR A 82 11.25 -12.74 -4.52
CA TYR A 82 10.64 -13.89 -5.18
C TYR A 82 9.91 -13.45 -6.47
N ASP A 83 9.78 -14.36 -7.44
CA ASP A 83 9.13 -14.05 -8.72
C ASP A 83 7.68 -13.55 -8.55
N ASP A 84 6.95 -14.11 -7.57
CA ASP A 84 5.57 -13.69 -7.23
C ASP A 84 5.52 -12.34 -6.54
N GLU A 85 6.51 -12.00 -5.71
CA GLU A 85 6.66 -10.66 -5.15
C GLU A 85 6.91 -9.64 -6.25
N VAL A 86 7.81 -9.94 -7.20
CA VAL A 86 8.06 -9.06 -8.36
C VAL A 86 6.79 -8.87 -9.18
N GLU A 87 6.03 -9.93 -9.44
CA GLU A 87 4.72 -9.86 -10.12
C GLU A 87 3.76 -8.93 -9.37
N GLU A 88 3.66 -9.05 -8.04
CA GLU A 88 2.79 -8.20 -7.22
C GLU A 88 3.16 -6.71 -7.28
N LEU A 89 4.45 -6.38 -7.34
CA LEU A 89 4.93 -5.00 -7.50
C LEU A 89 4.49 -4.40 -8.84
N TYR A 90 4.66 -5.12 -9.95
CA TYR A 90 4.20 -4.66 -11.26
C TYR A 90 2.67 -4.58 -11.34
N GLU A 91 1.97 -5.52 -10.71
CA GLU A 91 0.51 -5.45 -10.59
C GLU A 91 0.06 -4.17 -9.88
N CYS A 92 0.71 -3.78 -8.78
CA CYS A 92 0.37 -2.54 -8.08
C CYS A 92 0.52 -1.32 -9.01
N ILE A 93 1.66 -1.18 -9.69
CA ILE A 93 1.90 -0.07 -10.63
C ILE A 93 0.83 0.00 -11.74
N SER A 94 0.31 -1.16 -12.16
CA SER A 94 -0.72 -1.22 -13.21
C SER A 94 -2.13 -0.83 -12.74
N LYS A 95 -2.39 -0.78 -11.43
CA LYS A 95 -3.71 -0.52 -10.83
C LYS A 95 -3.87 0.96 -10.51
N ASN A 96 -4.94 1.58 -11.00
CA ASN A 96 -5.26 3.01 -10.73
C ASN A 96 -5.53 3.35 -9.25
N ASN A 97 -5.65 2.36 -8.37
CA ASN A 97 -5.93 2.54 -6.95
C ASN A 97 -4.79 2.02 -6.06
N CYS A 98 -3.61 1.76 -6.62
CA CYS A 98 -2.43 1.31 -5.90
C CYS A 98 -1.25 2.22 -6.25
N GLU A 99 -0.63 2.79 -5.23
CA GLU A 99 0.58 3.60 -5.37
C GLU A 99 1.72 2.84 -4.72
N LEU A 100 2.83 2.68 -5.44
CA LEU A 100 3.98 1.92 -4.97
C LEU A 100 5.05 2.87 -4.43
N TYR A 101 5.48 2.62 -3.20
CA TYR A 101 6.59 3.33 -2.57
C TYR A 101 7.68 2.35 -2.14
N TYR A 102 8.92 2.83 -2.08
CA TYR A 102 10.05 2.11 -1.55
C TYR A 102 10.56 2.84 -0.30
N VAL A 103 10.70 2.10 0.80
CA VAL A 103 11.27 2.59 2.05
C VAL A 103 12.52 1.78 2.35
N SER A 104 13.68 2.43 2.26
CA SER A 104 14.95 1.85 2.70
C SER A 104 15.12 2.11 4.19
N VAL A 105 15.51 1.11 4.96
CA VAL A 105 15.93 1.28 6.36
C VAL A 105 17.35 0.76 6.50
N SER A 106 18.24 1.56 7.07
CA SER A 106 19.60 1.14 7.38
C SER A 106 19.86 1.24 8.87
N SER A 107 20.72 0.36 9.39
CA SER A 107 21.08 0.35 10.81
C SER A 107 22.33 -0.46 11.08
N ASP A 108 23.00 -0.13 12.19
CA ASP A 108 24.10 -0.92 12.74
C ASP A 108 23.58 -1.97 13.72
N TYR A 109 24.10 -3.20 13.64
CA TYR A 109 23.77 -4.28 14.58
C TYR A 109 24.98 -5.19 14.82
N MET A 110 25.24 -5.52 16.09
CA MET A 110 26.29 -6.48 16.50
C MET A 110 27.69 -6.25 15.91
N GLY A 111 28.02 -5.00 15.55
CA GLY A 111 29.31 -4.62 14.93
C GLY A 111 29.34 -4.67 13.40
N GLY A 112 28.21 -4.90 12.75
CA GLY A 112 28.02 -4.80 11.30
C GLY A 112 26.96 -3.77 10.92
N TYR A 113 26.78 -3.55 9.62
CA TYR A 113 25.82 -2.63 9.02
C TYR A 113 24.88 -3.39 8.09
N GLY A 114 23.60 -3.05 8.08
CA GLY A 114 22.64 -3.63 7.14
C GLY A 114 21.67 -2.62 6.56
N VAL A 115 21.09 -3.02 5.44
CA VAL A 115 20.06 -2.28 4.70
C VAL A 115 18.92 -3.23 4.35
N GLU A 116 17.71 -2.85 4.76
CA GLU A 116 16.47 -3.51 4.40
C GLU A 116 15.67 -2.65 3.43
N GLY A 117 15.22 -3.27 2.33
CA GLY A 117 14.34 -2.67 1.35
C GLY A 117 12.90 -3.07 1.62
N ASN A 118 11.99 -2.08 1.66
CA ASN A 118 10.58 -2.31 1.95
C ASN A 118 9.71 -1.65 0.88
N PHE A 119 9.08 -2.45 0.03
CA PHE A 119 8.05 -1.99 -0.89
C PHE A 119 6.71 -1.87 -0.18
N ILE A 120 6.08 -0.70 -0.30
CA ILE A 120 4.78 -0.38 0.29
C ILE A 120 3.75 -0.23 -0.83
N LEU A 121 2.86 -1.21 -0.93
CA LEU A 121 1.74 -1.20 -1.88
C LEU A 121 0.57 -0.47 -1.22
N LEU A 122 0.39 0.81 -1.51
CA LEU A 122 -0.60 1.68 -0.88
C LEU A 122 -1.88 1.72 -1.71
N TYR A 123 -2.94 1.06 -1.21
CA TYR A 123 -4.24 1.05 -1.87
C TYR A 123 -5.05 2.29 -1.51
N THR A 124 -4.96 3.33 -2.35
CA THR A 124 -5.44 4.69 -2.10
C THR A 124 -6.95 4.79 -1.88
N GLN A 125 -7.74 3.88 -2.42
CA GLN A 125 -9.20 3.84 -2.20
C GLN A 125 -9.57 3.25 -0.84
N THR A 126 -8.86 2.20 -0.40
CA THR A 126 -9.16 1.48 0.86
C THR A 126 -8.37 2.02 2.05
N LYS A 127 -7.36 2.86 1.79
CA LYS A 127 -6.39 3.38 2.76
C LYS A 127 -5.59 2.29 3.50
N LYS A 128 -5.56 1.07 2.93
CA LYS A 128 -4.74 -0.05 3.41
C LYS A 128 -3.41 -0.08 2.68
N TYR A 129 -2.41 -0.67 3.31
CA TYR A 129 -1.14 -0.96 2.66
C TYR A 129 -0.71 -2.39 2.93
N TYR A 130 0.11 -2.92 2.03
CA TYR A 130 0.82 -4.18 2.18
C TYR A 130 2.32 -3.92 2.01
N LYS A 131 3.13 -4.81 2.58
CA LYS A 131 4.58 -4.67 2.63
C LYS A 131 5.25 -5.91 2.06
N ILE A 132 6.17 -5.72 1.12
CA ILE A 132 7.14 -6.72 0.67
C ILE A 132 8.50 -6.25 1.15
N SER A 133 9.20 -7.08 1.92
CA SER A 133 10.48 -6.74 2.55
C SER A 133 11.56 -7.71 2.14
N HIS A 134 12.76 -7.22 1.88
CA HIS A 134 13.93 -8.07 1.62
C HIS A 134 15.21 -7.39 2.11
N VAL A 135 16.25 -8.20 2.33
CA VAL A 135 17.57 -7.71 2.75
C VAL A 135 18.36 -7.28 1.52
N VAL A 136 18.69 -5.99 1.45
CA VAL A 136 19.50 -5.43 0.36
C VAL A 136 20.98 -5.66 0.62
N TYR A 137 21.42 -5.47 1.87
CA TYR A 137 22.81 -5.63 2.31
C TYR A 137 22.88 -6.01 3.80
N ALA A 138 23.87 -6.82 4.18
CA ALA A 138 24.16 -7.21 5.55
C ALA A 138 25.65 -7.59 5.69
N GLU A 139 26.39 -6.89 6.58
CA GLU A 139 27.80 -7.15 6.92
C GLU A 139 27.97 -7.88 8.25
#